data_AF-A0A1H3TVC4-F1
#
_entry.id   AF-A0A1H3TVC4-F1
#
_cell.length_a   1.000
_cell.length_b   1.000
_cell.length_c   1.000
_cell.angle_alpha   90.00
_cell.angle_beta   90.00
_cell.angle_gamma   90.00
#
_symmetry.space_group_name_H-M   'P 1'
#
loop_
_entity.id
_entity.type
_entity.pdbx_description
1 polymer ?
#
loop_
_entity_poly.entity_id
_entity_poly.type
_entity_poly.pdbx_seq_one_letter_code
_entity_poly.pdbx_strand_id
1 'polypeptide(L)'
;MSTMYLVMILGLMIVAPLVSIVSEYSAGGGTNDLLLLVGKWFVFWAVGIRLFTAGLSQSFRPEFTAGNILGSKSADRSVLQIVQELGFANLGFGVIGILSLVFPTWIVPAAVAGGLFLGLAGIRHIGKAGKNTKEWIATLTDLLVFVVLAVFVVYVWTTGAA
;
A
#
# COMPACT_ATOMS: atom_id res chain seq x y z
N MET A 1 -8.13 14.82 -13.63
CA MET A 1 -7.72 13.47 -13.19
C MET A 1 -8.43 12.48 -14.09
N SER A 2 -7.74 11.49 -14.68
CA SER A 2 -8.46 10.51 -15.51
C SER A 2 -9.30 9.61 -14.60
N THR A 3 -10.56 9.39 -14.97
CA THR A 3 -11.49 8.52 -14.24
C THR A 3 -10.89 7.15 -13.96
N MET A 4 -10.11 6.61 -14.90
CA MET A 4 -9.44 5.30 -14.76
C MET A 4 -8.43 5.24 -13.61
N TYR A 5 -7.70 6.32 -13.32
CA TYR A 5 -6.71 6.33 -12.24
C TYR A 5 -7.38 6.21 -10.85
N LEU A 6 -8.49 6.91 -10.67
CA LEU A 6 -9.26 6.87 -9.42
C LEU A 6 -9.97 5.51 -9.25
N VAL A 7 -10.54 4.97 -10.34
CA VAL A 7 -11.13 3.62 -10.36
C VAL A 7 -10.09 2.56 -9.98
N MET A 8 -8.88 2.66 -10.52
CA MET A 8 -7.80 1.73 -10.18
C MET A 8 -7.41 1.83 -8.71
N ILE A 9 -7.23 3.04 -8.16
CA ILE A 9 -6.85 3.20 -6.75
C ILE A 9 -7.95 2.70 -5.82
N LEU A 10 -9.19 3.16 -5.99
CA LEU A 10 -10.30 2.72 -5.13
C LEU A 10 -10.60 1.23 -5.31
N GLY A 11 -10.48 0.74 -6.53
CA GLY A 11 -10.61 -0.67 -6.87
C GLY A 11 -9.60 -1.53 -6.12
N LEU A 12 -8.32 -1.20 -6.19
CA LEU A 12 -7.25 -1.98 -5.55
C LEU A 12 -7.17 -1.78 -4.03
N MET A 13 -7.56 -0.61 -3.52
CA MET A 13 -7.33 -0.25 -2.11
C MET A 13 -8.50 -0.47 -1.19
N ILE A 14 -9.71 -0.56 -1.74
CA ILE A 14 -10.93 -0.69 -0.95
C ILE A 14 -11.73 -1.86 -1.49
N VAL A 15 -12.09 -1.84 -2.78
CA VAL A 15 -13.01 -2.84 -3.33
C VAL A 15 -12.38 -4.23 -3.30
N ALA A 16 -11.18 -4.40 -3.83
CA ALA A 16 -10.53 -5.70 -3.92
C ALA A 16 -10.26 -6.34 -2.54
N PRO A 17 -9.69 -5.63 -1.54
CA PRO A 17 -9.57 -6.17 -0.18
C PRO A 17 -10.92 -6.59 0.41
N LEU A 18 -11.95 -5.75 0.30
CA LEU A 18 -13.27 -6.05 0.88
C LEU A 18 -13.93 -7.26 0.20
N VAL A 19 -13.88 -7.34 -1.13
CA VAL A 19 -14.38 -8.50 -1.87
C VAL A 19 -13.64 -9.76 -1.45
N SER A 20 -12.32 -9.71 -1.30
CA SER A 20 -11.55 -10.87 -0.86
C SER A 20 -11.89 -11.31 0.58
N ILE A 21 -12.04 -10.36 1.51
CA ILE A 21 -12.46 -10.63 2.90
C ILE A 21 -13.84 -11.29 2.91
N VAL A 22 -14.83 -10.69 2.23
CA VAL A 22 -16.21 -11.20 2.20
C VAL A 22 -16.27 -12.58 1.56
N SER A 23 -15.53 -12.79 0.47
CA SER A 23 -15.51 -14.06 -0.26
C SER A 23 -14.91 -15.19 0.59
N GLU A 24 -13.77 -14.94 1.25
CA GLU A 24 -13.13 -15.95 2.10
C GLU A 24 -13.96 -16.25 3.36
N TYR A 25 -14.53 -15.21 3.99
CA TYR A 25 -15.42 -15.37 5.13
C TYR A 25 -16.67 -16.18 4.78
N SER A 26 -17.29 -15.90 3.63
CA SER A 26 -18.52 -16.58 3.19
C SER A 26 -18.28 -18.01 2.70
N ALA A 27 -17.07 -18.32 2.22
CA ALA A 27 -16.72 -19.66 1.76
C ALA A 27 -16.48 -20.66 2.91
N GLY A 28 -16.33 -20.18 4.16
CA GLY A 28 -16.19 -21.04 5.35
C GLY A 28 -14.92 -21.89 5.42
N GLY A 29 -14.02 -21.76 4.45
CA GLY A 29 -12.78 -22.54 4.34
C GLY A 29 -11.53 -21.86 4.91
N GLY A 30 -11.67 -20.65 5.45
CA GLY A 30 -10.58 -19.84 6.02
C GLY A 30 -10.70 -19.65 7.54
N THR A 31 -9.94 -18.70 8.09
CA THR A 31 -10.10 -18.29 9.48
C THR A 31 -11.43 -17.53 9.67
N ASN A 32 -12.16 -17.83 10.75
CA ASN A 32 -13.36 -17.06 11.15
C ASN A 32 -13.00 -15.74 11.84
N ASP A 33 -11.71 -15.49 12.05
CA ASP A 33 -11.21 -14.25 12.63
C ASP A 33 -11.17 -13.15 11.56
N LEU A 34 -12.11 -12.21 11.67
CA LEU A 34 -12.24 -11.11 10.73
C LEU A 34 -10.99 -10.23 10.70
N LEU A 35 -10.29 -10.03 11.82
CA LEU A 35 -9.09 -9.18 11.84
C LEU A 35 -7.91 -9.85 11.15
N LEU A 36 -7.79 -11.18 11.23
CA LEU A 36 -6.80 -11.93 10.46
C LEU A 36 -7.07 -11.85 8.95
N LEU A 37 -8.35 -11.95 8.53
CA LEU A 37 -8.72 -11.77 7.13
C LEU A 37 -8.44 -10.35 6.64
N VAL A 38 -8.78 -9.34 7.43
CA VAL A 38 -8.48 -7.93 7.11
C VAL A 38 -6.98 -7.75 6.94
N GLY A 39 -6.17 -8.21 7.89
CA GLY A 39 -4.72 -8.14 7.81
C GLY A 39 -4.17 -8.81 6.55
N LYS A 40 -4.53 -10.08 6.31
CA LYS A 40 -4.13 -10.86 5.14
C LYS A 40 -4.40 -10.13 3.82
N TRP A 41 -5.63 -9.66 3.63
CA TRP A 41 -6.05 -9.06 2.36
C TRP A 41 -5.55 -7.63 2.18
N PHE A 42 -5.44 -6.83 3.24
CA PHE A 42 -4.80 -5.52 3.15
C PHE A 42 -3.29 -5.63 2.91
N VAL A 43 -2.60 -6.61 3.51
CA VAL A 43 -1.20 -6.89 3.18
C VAL A 43 -1.07 -7.23 1.70
N PHE A 44 -1.86 -8.18 1.20
CA PHE A 44 -1.75 -8.59 -0.20
C PHE A 44 -2.03 -7.43 -1.18
N TRP A 45 -3.13 -6.71 -1.00
CA TRP A 45 -3.55 -5.68 -1.96
C TRP A 45 -2.81 -4.36 -1.77
N ALA A 46 -2.77 -3.84 -0.55
CA ALA A 46 -2.26 -2.50 -0.28
C ALA A 46 -0.73 -2.46 -0.11
N VAL A 47 -0.14 -3.46 0.53
CA VAL A 47 1.33 -3.59 0.59
C VAL A 47 1.83 -4.31 -0.65
N GLY A 48 1.23 -5.43 -1.03
CA GLY A 48 1.68 -6.24 -2.16
C GLY A 48 1.46 -5.58 -3.51
N ILE A 49 0.25 -5.66 -4.04
CA ILE A 49 -0.06 -5.22 -5.41
C ILE A 49 0.16 -3.73 -5.62
N ARG A 50 -0.27 -2.87 -4.68
CA ARG A 50 -0.11 -1.42 -4.84
C ARG A 50 1.35 -0.99 -4.78
N LEU A 51 2.14 -1.40 -3.79
CA LEU A 51 3.54 -0.98 -3.75
C LEU A 51 4.31 -1.60 -4.90
N PHE A 52 4.02 -2.85 -5.29
CA PHE A 52 4.65 -3.45 -6.46
C PHE A 52 4.38 -2.64 -7.74
N THR A 53 3.12 -2.28 -8.01
CA THR A 53 2.75 -1.49 -9.21
C THR A 53 3.30 -0.06 -9.15
N ALA A 54 3.28 0.58 -7.98
CA ALA A 54 3.91 1.88 -7.77
C ALA A 54 5.42 1.81 -7.99
N GLY A 55 6.06 0.75 -7.48
CA GLY A 55 7.48 0.46 -7.63
C GLY A 55 7.89 0.29 -9.09
N LEU A 56 7.14 -0.50 -9.87
CA LEU A 56 7.35 -0.61 -11.32
C LEU A 56 7.28 0.76 -12.01
N SER A 57 6.26 1.56 -11.70
CA SER A 57 6.12 2.89 -12.31
C SER A 57 7.26 3.83 -11.91
N GLN A 58 7.74 3.77 -10.67
CA GLN A 58 8.78 4.64 -10.14
C GLN A 58 10.17 4.27 -10.66
N SER A 59 10.46 2.98 -10.78
CA SER A 59 11.74 2.48 -11.30
C SER A 59 11.87 2.71 -12.81
N PHE A 60 10.80 2.43 -13.59
CA PHE A 60 10.86 2.48 -15.06
C PHE A 60 10.36 3.80 -15.68
N ARG A 61 9.57 4.59 -14.94
CA ARG A 61 9.00 5.87 -15.42
C ARG A 61 9.08 6.96 -14.33
N PRO A 62 10.27 7.26 -13.78
CA PRO A 62 10.42 8.17 -12.65
C PRO A 62 9.89 9.58 -12.93
N GLU A 63 9.93 10.04 -14.19
CA GLU A 63 9.43 11.36 -14.60
C GLU A 63 7.92 11.49 -14.41
N PHE A 64 7.18 10.41 -14.66
CA PHE A 64 5.73 10.38 -14.45
C PHE A 64 5.41 10.61 -12.96
N THR A 65 6.13 9.94 -12.06
CA THR A 65 5.91 10.10 -10.62
C THR A 65 6.36 11.47 -10.14
N ALA A 66 7.56 11.91 -10.54
CA ALA A 66 8.10 13.21 -10.17
C ALA A 66 7.17 14.36 -10.59
N GLY A 67 6.74 14.38 -11.85
CA GLY A 67 5.91 15.46 -12.40
C GLY A 67 4.43 15.33 -12.03
N ASN A 68 3.82 14.17 -12.27
CA ASN A 68 2.36 14.05 -12.25
C ASN A 68 1.78 13.64 -10.89
N ILE A 69 2.62 13.20 -9.95
CA ILE A 69 2.21 12.79 -8.61
C ILE A 69 2.83 13.72 -7.57
N LEU A 70 4.15 13.85 -7.55
CA LEU A 70 4.89 14.63 -6.55
C LEU A 70 4.92 16.14 -6.86
N GLY A 71 4.61 16.54 -8.10
CA GLY A 71 4.53 17.94 -8.52
C GLY A 71 5.87 18.63 -8.72
N SER A 72 6.95 17.86 -8.93
CA SER A 72 8.25 18.43 -9.32
C SER A 72 8.14 19.09 -10.69
N LYS A 73 8.59 20.35 -10.77
CA LYS A 73 8.68 21.09 -12.05
C LYS A 73 10.02 20.88 -12.77
N SER A 74 11.00 20.28 -12.10
CA SER A 74 12.33 20.01 -12.64
C SER A 74 12.52 18.51 -12.89
N ALA A 75 13.05 18.19 -14.08
CA ALA A 75 13.56 16.85 -14.42
C ALA A 75 15.02 16.70 -13.95
N ASP A 76 15.31 17.18 -12.74
CA ASP A 76 16.65 17.06 -12.16
C ASP A 76 16.97 15.58 -11.97
N ARG A 77 18.15 15.17 -12.47
CA ARG A 77 18.63 13.78 -12.39
C ARG A 77 18.67 13.27 -10.96
N SER A 78 18.99 14.11 -9.98
CA SER A 78 19.01 13.75 -8.56
C SER A 78 17.61 13.41 -8.03
N VAL A 79 16.58 14.15 -8.45
CA VAL A 79 15.18 13.88 -8.10
C VAL A 79 14.72 12.57 -8.72
N LEU A 80 15.05 12.33 -10.00
CA LEU A 80 14.69 11.08 -10.69
C LEU A 80 15.35 9.87 -10.02
N GLN A 81 16.61 9.98 -9.62
CA GLN A 81 17.31 8.92 -8.89
C GLN A 81 16.61 8.59 -7.57
N ILE A 82 16.23 9.59 -6.77
CA ILE A 82 15.49 9.37 -5.51
C ILE A 82 14.13 8.69 -5.77
N VAL A 83 13.44 9.06 -6.84
CA VAL A 83 12.18 8.41 -7.23
C VAL A 83 12.41 6.93 -7.60
N GLN A 84 13.51 6.60 -8.27
CA GLN A 84 13.84 5.22 -8.62
C GLN A 84 14.21 4.40 -7.37
N GLU A 85 14.98 4.95 -6.45
CA GLU A 85 15.32 4.31 -5.17
C GLU A 85 14.07 4.05 -4.33
N LEU A 86 13.13 5.01 -4.29
CA LEU A 86 11.80 4.81 -3.71
C LEU A 86 11.03 3.70 -4.43
N GLY A 87 11.15 3.62 -5.76
CA GLY A 87 10.58 2.56 -6.58
C GLY A 87 11.10 1.17 -6.21
N PHE A 88 12.40 1.03 -5.97
CA PHE A 88 13.00 -0.23 -5.53
C PHE A 88 12.53 -0.63 -4.13
N ALA A 89 12.40 0.33 -3.21
CA ALA A 89 11.82 0.06 -1.89
C ALA A 89 10.38 -0.46 -2.01
N ASN A 90 9.57 0.20 -2.85
CA ASN A 90 8.20 -0.19 -3.14
C ASN A 90 8.09 -1.58 -3.78
N LEU A 91 8.99 -1.93 -4.71
CA LEU A 91 9.07 -3.28 -5.26
C LEU A 91 9.40 -4.31 -4.18
N GLY A 92 10.36 -4.02 -3.29
CA GLY A 92 10.72 -4.90 -2.18
C GLY A 92 9.56 -5.21 -1.26
N PHE A 93 8.88 -4.17 -0.76
CA PHE A 93 7.68 -4.35 0.08
C PHE A 93 6.54 -5.04 -0.68
N GLY A 94 6.34 -4.67 -1.95
CA GLY A 94 5.35 -5.27 -2.82
C GLY A 94 5.52 -6.77 -3.01
N VAL A 95 6.75 -7.23 -3.24
CA VAL A 95 7.06 -8.65 -3.38
C VAL A 95 6.74 -9.41 -2.09
N ILE A 96 7.15 -8.90 -0.92
CA ILE A 96 6.84 -9.55 0.36
C ILE A 96 5.33 -9.60 0.59
N GLY A 97 4.60 -8.51 0.30
CA GLY A 97 3.14 -8.48 0.42
C GLY A 97 2.43 -9.48 -0.50
N ILE A 98 2.89 -9.63 -1.75
CA ILE A 98 2.33 -10.61 -2.70
C ILE A 98 2.61 -12.04 -2.23
N LEU A 99 3.86 -12.32 -1.86
CA LEU A 99 4.30 -13.64 -1.43
C LEU A 99 3.67 -14.08 -0.09
N SER A 100 3.14 -13.14 0.69
CA SER A 100 2.44 -13.45 1.95
C SER A 100 1.21 -14.35 1.80
N LEU A 101 0.59 -14.42 0.60
CA LEU A 101 -0.47 -15.39 0.33
C LEU A 101 0.04 -16.84 0.26
N VAL A 102 1.28 -17.02 -0.22
CA VAL A 102 1.93 -18.34 -0.32
C VAL A 102 2.64 -18.70 0.98
N PHE A 103 3.18 -17.69 1.67
CA PHE A 103 3.88 -17.84 2.94
C PHE A 103 3.17 -17.02 4.04
N PRO A 104 2.14 -17.58 4.70
CA PRO A 104 1.33 -16.83 5.68
C PRO A 104 2.13 -16.22 6.83
N THR A 105 3.26 -16.83 7.21
CA THR A 105 4.18 -16.30 8.22
C THR A 105 4.79 -14.95 7.85
N TRP A 106 4.70 -14.54 6.57
CA TRP A 106 5.18 -13.24 6.09
C TRP A 106 4.13 -12.13 6.22
N ILE A 107 2.87 -12.45 6.53
CA ILE A 107 1.78 -11.46 6.63
C ILE A 107 2.12 -10.39 7.69
N VAL A 108 2.51 -10.79 8.89
CA VAL A 108 2.83 -9.84 9.98
C VAL A 108 4.08 -9.00 9.66
N PRO A 109 5.23 -9.58 9.25
CA PRO A 109 6.38 -8.78 8.81
C PRO A 109 6.05 -7.80 7.67
N ALA A 110 5.27 -8.23 6.68
CA ALA A 110 4.84 -7.38 5.57
C ALA A 110 3.94 -6.23 6.04
N ALA A 111 3.01 -6.51 6.96
CA ALA A 111 2.14 -5.51 7.56
C ALA A 111 2.94 -4.45 8.33
N VAL A 112 3.93 -4.86 9.12
CA VAL A 112 4.80 -3.95 9.85
C VAL A 112 5.62 -3.10 8.89
N ALA A 113 6.39 -3.72 8.00
CA ALA A 113 7.32 -3.01 7.13
C ALA A 113 6.59 -2.10 6.12
N GLY A 114 5.63 -2.66 5.38
CA GLY A 114 4.85 -1.92 4.38
C GLY A 114 3.89 -0.91 5.01
N GLY A 115 3.24 -1.27 6.12
CA GLY A 115 2.35 -0.37 6.85
C GLY A 115 3.09 0.83 7.42
N LEU A 116 4.25 0.64 8.07
CA LEU A 116 5.07 1.75 8.56
C LEU A 116 5.56 2.64 7.42
N PHE A 117 6.04 2.05 6.34
CA PHE A 117 6.50 2.80 5.17
C PHE A 117 5.40 3.70 4.61
N LEU A 118 4.19 3.16 4.43
CA LEU A 118 3.02 3.92 3.99
C LEU A 118 2.61 4.98 5.01
N GLY A 119 2.57 4.65 6.30
CA GLY A 119 2.22 5.60 7.36
C GLY A 119 3.16 6.81 7.40
N LEU A 120 4.46 6.58 7.33
CA LEU A 120 5.47 7.64 7.31
C LEU A 120 5.36 8.50 6.05
N ALA A 121 5.12 7.90 4.89
CA ALA A 121 4.85 8.64 3.66
C ALA A 121 3.59 9.52 3.81
N GLY A 122 2.48 8.94 4.27
CA GLY A 122 1.23 9.65 4.52
C GLY A 122 1.42 10.85 5.46
N ILE A 123 2.07 10.65 6.61
CA ILE A 123 2.36 11.71 7.60
C ILE A 123 3.18 12.85 6.96
N ARG A 124 4.23 12.52 6.22
CA ARG A 124 5.06 13.51 5.52
C ARG A 124 4.22 14.37 4.57
N HIS A 125 3.23 13.78 3.90
CA HIS A 125 2.38 14.50 2.96
C HIS A 125 1.26 15.31 3.62
N ILE A 126 0.95 15.13 4.92
CA ILE A 126 -0.09 15.93 5.61
C ILE A 126 0.23 17.43 5.52
N GLY A 127 1.45 17.82 5.91
CA GLY A 127 1.86 19.23 6.01
C GLY A 127 2.23 19.91 4.69
N LYS A 128 2.20 19.20 3.56
CA LYS A 128 2.55 19.79 2.26
C LYS A 128 1.42 20.71 1.77
N ALA A 129 1.75 21.98 1.54
CA ALA A 129 0.83 22.95 0.95
C ALA A 129 0.65 22.73 -0.57
N GLY A 130 -0.49 23.14 -1.12
CA GLY A 130 -0.74 23.12 -2.58
C GLY A 130 -0.89 21.73 -3.20
N LYS A 131 -1.28 20.72 -2.42
CA LYS A 131 -1.48 19.34 -2.91
C LYS A 131 -2.55 19.28 -4.00
N ASN A 132 -2.21 18.58 -5.08
CA ASN A 132 -3.19 18.23 -6.12
C ASN A 132 -4.08 17.05 -5.64
N THR A 133 -5.16 16.78 -6.37
CA THR A 133 -6.13 15.72 -6.01
C THR A 133 -5.49 14.33 -5.87
N LYS A 134 -4.53 13.98 -6.74
CA LYS A 134 -3.86 12.68 -6.70
C LYS A 134 -3.02 12.54 -5.43
N GLU A 135 -2.34 13.61 -5.07
CA GLU A 135 -1.52 13.65 -3.85
C GLU A 135 -2.39 13.53 -2.59
N TRP A 136 -3.57 14.16 -2.57
CA TRP A 136 -4.54 13.96 -1.49
C TRP A 136 -5.01 12.51 -1.38
N ILE A 137 -5.35 11.88 -2.50
CA ILE A 137 -5.78 10.48 -2.54
C ILE A 137 -4.65 9.56 -2.05
N ALA A 138 -3.41 9.77 -2.51
CA ALA A 138 -2.25 9.03 -2.04
C ALA A 138 -2.09 9.18 -0.52
N THR A 139 -2.09 10.41 -0.01
CA THR A 139 -1.98 10.71 1.43
C THR A 139 -3.03 9.98 2.25
N LEU A 140 -4.30 10.08 1.86
CA LEU A 140 -5.41 9.48 2.62
C LEU A 140 -5.37 7.95 2.58
N THR A 141 -5.06 7.38 1.42
CA THR A 141 -4.98 5.93 1.28
C THR A 141 -3.77 5.34 2.01
N ASP A 142 -2.65 6.06 2.07
CA ASP A 142 -1.47 5.67 2.86
C ASP A 142 -1.79 5.63 4.35
N LEU A 143 -2.43 6.67 4.88
CA LEU A 143 -2.82 6.74 6.29
C LEU A 143 -3.87 5.69 6.65
N LEU A 144 -4.86 5.45 5.77
CA LEU A 144 -5.87 4.41 5.99
C LEU A 144 -5.22 3.04 6.14
N VAL A 145 -4.34 2.67 5.20
CA VAL A 145 -3.66 1.37 5.24
C VAL A 145 -2.77 1.24 6.46
N PHE A 146 -2.06 2.31 6.82
CA PHE A 146 -1.26 2.32 8.04
C PHE A 146 -2.11 2.03 9.28
N VAL A 147 -3.26 2.68 9.44
CA VAL A 147 -4.17 2.46 10.58
C VAL A 147 -4.70 1.02 10.58
N VAL A 148 -5.19 0.52 9.44
CA VAL A 148 -5.72 -0.84 9.32
C VAL A 148 -4.66 -1.88 9.69
N LEU A 149 -3.45 -1.76 9.16
CA LEU A 149 -2.36 -2.70 9.42
C LEU A 149 -1.81 -2.55 10.85
N ALA A 150 -1.79 -1.35 11.41
CA ALA A 150 -1.41 -1.15 12.82
C ALA A 150 -2.38 -1.85 13.77
N VAL A 151 -3.69 -1.72 13.54
CA VAL A 151 -4.71 -2.44 14.32
C VAL A 151 -4.53 -3.94 14.20
N PHE A 152 -4.34 -4.46 12.97
CA PHE A 152 -4.07 -5.88 12.74
C PHE A 152 -2.82 -6.37 13.48
N VAL A 153 -1.71 -5.65 13.39
CA VAL A 153 -0.44 -6.04 14.04
C VAL A 153 -0.59 -6.05 15.56
N VAL A 154 -1.20 -5.00 16.14
CA VAL A 154 -1.46 -4.93 17.59
C VAL A 154 -2.36 -6.09 18.02
N TYR A 155 -3.40 -6.39 17.25
CA TYR A 155 -4.28 -7.52 17.52
C TYR A 155 -3.50 -8.84 17.57
N VAL A 156 -2.72 -9.16 16.53
CA VAL A 156 -1.95 -10.40 16.47
C VAL A 156 -0.96 -10.52 17.62
N TRP A 157 -0.25 -9.45 17.96
CA TRP A 157 0.73 -9.49 19.07
C TRP A 157 0.09 -9.61 20.45
N THR A 158 -1.10 -9.06 20.65
CA THR A 158 -1.80 -9.11 21.94
C THR A 158 -2.55 -10.42 22.16
N THR A 159 -3.04 -11.06 21.09
CA THR A 159 -3.80 -12.31 21.18
C THR A 159 -2.97 -13.55 20.89
N GLY A 160 -1.80 -13.40 20.26
CA GLY A 160 -1.00 -14.52 19.78
C GLY A 160 -1.64 -15.25 18.58
N ALA A 161 -2.55 -14.61 17.84
CA ALA A 161 -3.31 -15.21 16.75
C ALA A 161 -2.50 -15.49 15.45
N ALA A 162 -1.19 -15.70 15.54
CA ALA A 162 -0.29 -15.91 14.40
C ALA A 162 -0.04 -17.39 14.08
#